data_AF-A0A336LT59-F1
#
_entry.id   AF-A0A336LT59-F1
#
_cell.length_a   1.000
_cell.length_b   1.000
_cell.length_c   1.000
_cell.angle_alpha   90.00
_cell.angle_beta   90.00
_cell.angle_gamma   90.00
#
_symmetry.space_group_name_H-M   'P 1'
#
loop_
_entity.id
_entity.type
_entity.pdbx_description
1 polymer ?
#
loop_
_entity_poly.entity_id
_entity_poly.type
_entity_poly.pdbx_seq_one_letter_code
_entity_poly.pdbx_strand_id
1 'polypeptide(L)'
;MSHEQQQSTQSIADYLAQLLKDRKQLAAFPNVFNHVERLLDEEIAKVRASLFQINGVRKEPLELPEPDGQAITLNEKVYVPTKEHPDVSLILLLLFYYANL
;
A
#
# COMPACT_ATOMS: atom_id res chain seq x y z
N MET A 1 25.50 -2.78 -12.64
CA MET A 1 24.80 -1.79 -11.79
C MET A 1 23.39 -2.24 -11.36
N SER A 2 22.97 -3.49 -11.65
CA SER A 2 21.63 -4.00 -11.32
C SER A 2 21.52 -4.73 -9.97
N HIS A 3 22.65 -5.06 -9.32
CA HIS A 3 22.67 -5.88 -8.09
C HIS A 3 22.43 -5.10 -6.79
N GLU A 4 22.76 -3.80 -6.73
CA GLU A 4 22.54 -2.99 -5.51
C GLU A 4 21.07 -2.65 -5.26
N GLN A 5 20.26 -2.55 -6.32
CA GLN A 5 18.83 -2.27 -6.19
C GLN A 5 18.03 -3.45 -5.62
N GLN A 6 18.41 -4.70 -5.91
CA GLN A 6 17.72 -5.87 -5.33
C GLN A 6 18.01 -6.04 -3.84
N GLN A 7 19.23 -5.72 -3.40
CA GLN A 7 19.64 -5.89 -2.01
C GLN A 7 18.97 -4.88 -1.06
N SER A 8 18.64 -3.70 -1.58
CA SER A 8 17.88 -2.67 -0.85
C SER A 8 16.40 -3.02 -0.74
N THR A 9 15.77 -3.60 -1.77
CA THR A 9 14.36 -4.04 -1.66
C THR A 9 14.21 -5.19 -0.66
N GLN A 10 15.17 -6.11 -0.62
CA GLN A 10 15.19 -7.24 0.33
C GLN A 10 15.24 -6.72 1.77
N SER A 11 16.15 -5.79 2.08
CA SER A 11 16.29 -5.22 3.42
C SER A 11 15.08 -4.39 3.86
N ILE A 12 14.44 -3.67 2.93
CA ILE A 12 13.19 -2.94 3.20
C ILE A 12 12.02 -3.91 3.47
N ALA A 13 11.96 -5.03 2.76
CA ALA A 13 10.94 -6.06 3.00
C ALA A 13 11.12 -6.75 4.37
N ASP A 14 12.36 -7.05 4.76
CA ASP A 14 12.68 -7.57 6.09
C ASP A 14 12.30 -6.56 7.19
N TYR A 15 12.56 -5.27 6.97
CA TYR A 15 12.14 -4.20 7.88
C TYR A 15 10.60 -4.13 8.00
N LEU A 16 9.87 -4.20 6.89
CA LEU A 16 8.39 -4.27 6.91
C LEU A 16 7.89 -5.46 7.73
N ALA A 17 8.52 -6.63 7.59
CA ALA A 17 8.15 -7.82 8.36
C ALA A 17 8.33 -7.61 9.87
N GLN A 18 9.37 -6.89 10.28
CA GLN A 18 9.58 -6.50 11.69
C GLN A 18 8.47 -5.58 12.18
N LEU A 19 8.12 -4.53 11.43
CA LEU A 19 7.04 -3.61 11.79
C LEU A 19 5.69 -4.32 11.93
N LEU A 20 5.37 -5.25 11.03
CA LEU A 20 4.13 -6.04 11.11
C LEU A 20 4.09 -6.95 12.34
N LYS A 21 5.24 -7.48 12.76
CA LYS A 21 5.35 -8.29 13.98
C LYS A 21 5.10 -7.42 15.21
N ASP A 22 5.70 -6.24 15.27
CA ASP A 22 5.52 -5.29 16.38
C ASP A 22 4.07 -4.82 16.47
N ARG A 23 3.40 -4.59 15.33
CA ARG A 23 1.98 -4.23 15.26
C ARG A 23 1.11 -5.30 15.89
N LYS A 24 1.38 -6.57 15.58
CA LYS A 24 0.64 -7.70 16.15
C LYS A 24 0.84 -7.80 17.67
N GLN A 25 2.03 -7.49 18.17
CA GLN A 25 2.30 -7.47 19.61
C GLN A 25 1.62 -6.30 20.31
N LEU A 26 1.65 -5.10 19.72
CA LEU A 26 0.96 -3.92 20.26
C LEU A 26 -0.55 -4.10 20.28
N ALA A 27 -1.12 -4.75 19.27
CA ALA A 27 -2.55 -5.09 19.23
C ALA A 27 -3.00 -6.03 20.37
N ALA A 28 -2.06 -6.77 20.99
CA ALA A 28 -2.36 -7.57 22.18
C ALA A 28 -2.53 -6.72 23.46
N PHE A 29 -2.13 -5.45 23.43
CA PHE A 29 -2.23 -4.49 24.53
C PHE A 29 -2.98 -3.21 24.09
N PRO A 30 -4.29 -3.32 23.82
CA PRO A 30 -5.08 -2.17 23.38
C PRO A 30 -5.06 -1.07 24.44
N ASN A 31 -5.09 0.18 23.98
CA ASN A 31 -5.11 1.41 24.79
C ASN A 31 -3.85 1.70 25.62
N VAL A 32 -2.84 0.83 25.63
CA VAL A 32 -1.59 1.08 26.39
C VAL A 32 -0.67 2.03 25.62
N PHE A 33 -0.59 1.87 24.29
CA PHE A 33 0.37 2.58 23.43
C PHE A 33 -0.26 3.22 22.19
N ASN A 34 -1.37 3.96 22.36
CA ASN A 34 -2.13 4.56 21.25
C ASN A 34 -1.27 5.38 20.27
N HIS A 35 -0.31 6.16 20.78
CA HIS A 35 0.55 6.97 19.92
C HIS A 35 1.60 6.14 19.18
N VAL A 36 2.09 5.06 19.78
CA VAL A 36 3.07 4.17 19.14
C VAL A 36 2.39 3.35 18.05
N GLU A 37 1.17 2.88 18.28
CA GLU A 37 0.36 2.21 17.27
C GLU A 37 0.14 3.10 16.04
N ARG A 38 -0.21 4.38 16.25
CA ARG A 38 -0.35 5.35 15.16
C ARG A 38 0.96 5.55 14.38
N LEU A 39 2.08 5.76 15.08
CA LEU A 39 3.39 5.95 14.45
C LEU A 39 3.82 4.70 13.66
N LEU A 40 3.50 3.52 14.18
CA LEU A 40 3.81 2.25 13.53
C LEU A 40 2.97 2.05 12.27
N ASP A 41 1.67 2.38 12.31
CA ASP A 41 0.81 2.31 11.13
C ASP A 41 1.26 3.30 10.03
N GLU A 42 1.69 4.51 10.41
CA GLU A 42 2.26 5.49 9.48
C GLU A 42 3.54 4.98 8.81
N GLU A 43 4.46 4.40 9.59
CA GLU A 43 5.71 3.86 9.04
C GLU A 43 5.46 2.63 8.16
N ILE A 44 4.53 1.74 8.52
CA ILE A 44 4.11 0.61 7.68
C ILE A 44 3.56 1.11 6.34
N ALA A 45 2.69 2.13 6.34
CA ALA A 45 2.13 2.70 5.13
C ALA A 45 3.23 3.30 4.22
N LYS A 46 4.17 4.04 4.82
CA LYS A 46 5.31 4.63 4.11
C LYS A 46 6.24 3.56 3.52
N VAL A 47 6.60 2.52 4.27
CA VAL A 47 7.48 1.44 3.80
C VAL A 47 6.82 0.65 2.68
N ARG A 48 5.52 0.36 2.79
CA ARG A 48 4.74 -0.27 1.71
C ARG A 48 4.74 0.61 0.47
N ALA A 49 4.38 1.89 0.60
CA ALA A 49 4.39 2.84 -0.51
C ALA A 49 5.78 2.91 -1.18
N SER A 50 6.86 2.92 -0.40
CA SER A 50 8.23 2.89 -0.93
C SER A 50 8.51 1.59 -1.71
N LEU A 51 8.13 0.43 -1.20
CA LEU A 51 8.31 -0.86 -1.89
C LEU A 51 7.54 -0.91 -3.22
N PHE A 52 6.33 -0.36 -3.27
CA PHE A 52 5.53 -0.32 -4.51
C PHE A 52 6.00 0.77 -5.49
N GLN A 53 6.50 1.91 -5.01
CA GLN A 53 7.06 2.97 -5.85
C GLN A 53 8.37 2.55 -6.54
N ILE A 54 9.21 1.74 -5.89
CA ILE A 54 10.48 1.25 -6.45
C ILE A 54 10.24 0.42 -7.74
N ASN A 55 9.06 -0.17 -7.91
CA ASN A 55 8.70 -0.98 -9.09
C ASN A 55 8.22 -0.16 -10.31
N GLY A 56 8.49 1.16 -10.35
CA GLY A 56 8.35 1.97 -11.57
C GLY A 56 7.02 2.71 -11.74
N VAL A 57 6.09 2.58 -10.79
CA VAL A 57 4.89 3.43 -10.76
C VAL A 57 5.22 4.70 -10.00
N ARG A 58 5.82 5.66 -10.69
CA ARG A 58 5.85 7.05 -10.20
C ARG A 58 4.41 7.54 -10.16
N LYS A 59 3.75 7.45 -9.00
CA LYS A 59 2.64 8.34 -8.70
C LYS A 59 3.27 9.72 -8.52
N GLU A 60 3.43 10.47 -9.61
CA GLU A 60 3.49 11.91 -9.47
C GLU A 60 2.26 12.31 -8.64
N PRO A 61 2.43 13.00 -7.50
CA PRO A 61 1.32 13.49 -6.74
C PRO A 61 0.45 14.31 -7.70
N LEU A 62 -0.72 13.78 -8.06
CA LEU A 62 -1.71 14.53 -8.81
C LEU A 62 -2.10 15.69 -7.89
N GLU A 63 -1.56 16.88 -8.15
CA GLU A 63 -1.99 18.09 -7.48
C GLU A 63 -3.45 18.30 -7.86
N LEU A 64 -4.32 17.96 -6.91
CA LEU A 64 -5.75 18.19 -7.07
C LEU A 64 -5.96 19.71 -7.13
N PRO A 65 -6.66 20.23 -8.15
CA PRO A 65 -7.00 21.64 -8.21
C PRO A 65 -7.88 22.02 -7.00
N GLU A 66 -7.98 23.32 -6.71
CA GLU A 66 -8.92 23.80 -5.71
C GLU A 66 -10.33 23.31 -6.04
N PRO A 67 -11.07 22.78 -5.05
CA PRO A 67 -12.40 22.25 -5.28
C PRO A 67 -13.34 23.36 -5.75
N ASP A 68 -13.75 23.30 -7.02
CA ASP A 68 -14.73 24.22 -7.60
C ASP A 68 -16.08 23.51 -7.77
N GLY A 69 -17.13 24.08 -7.17
CA GLY A 69 -18.51 23.61 -7.32
C GLY A 69 -19.04 22.64 -6.25
N GLN A 70 -20.18 22.01 -6.55
CA GLN A 70 -20.84 21.04 -5.68
C GLN A 70 -20.11 19.69 -5.70
N ALA A 71 -20.02 19.02 -4.56
CA ALA A 71 -19.40 17.69 -4.49
C ALA A 71 -20.14 16.70 -5.40
N ILE A 72 -19.48 16.27 -6.48
CA ILE A 72 -19.99 15.24 -7.39
C ILE A 72 -19.38 13.88 -7.05
N THR A 73 -20.18 12.82 -7.10
CA THR A 73 -19.70 11.44 -6.97
C THR A 73 -19.46 10.86 -8.36
N LEU A 74 -18.20 10.55 -8.69
CA LEU A 74 -17.84 9.89 -9.94
C LEU A 74 -17.75 8.37 -9.69
N ASN A 75 -18.44 7.57 -10.51
CA ASN A 75 -18.36 6.11 -10.46
C ASN A 75 -17.87 5.58 -11.81
N GLU A 76 -16.72 4.92 -11.83
CA GLU A 76 -16.22 4.18 -12.99
C GLU A 76 -16.48 2.67 -12.80
N LYS A 77 -17.23 2.06 -13.71
CA LYS A 77 -17.44 0.61 -13.72
C LYS A 77 -16.32 -0.06 -14.53
N VAL A 78 -15.30 -0.55 -13.84
CA VAL A 78 -14.24 -1.35 -14.46
C VAL A 78 -14.72 -2.79 -14.62
N TYR A 79 -14.79 -3.29 -15.85
CA TYR A 79 -15.16 -4.67 -16.14
C TYR A 79 -13.91 -5.57 -16.20
N VAL A 80 -13.89 -6.64 -15.41
CA VAL A 80 -12.81 -7.63 -15.44
C VAL A 80 -13.11 -8.68 -16.51
N PRO A 81 -12.26 -8.88 -17.53
CA PRO A 81 -12.48 -9.85 -18.60
C PRO A 81 -12.23 -11.28 -18.10
N THR A 82 -13.20 -11.84 -17.39
CA THR A 82 -13.15 -13.20 -16.81
C THR A 82 -13.24 -14.33 -17.85
N LYS A 83 -13.51 -14.00 -19.13
CA LYS A 83 -13.64 -14.98 -20.21
C LYS A 83 -12.31 -15.33 -20.91
N GLU A 84 -11.31 -14.45 -20.85
CA GLU A 84 -10.01 -14.65 -21.49
C GLU A 84 -8.96 -15.23 -20.52
N HIS A 85 -9.09 -14.92 -19.23
CA HIS A 85 -8.31 -15.54 -18.16
C HIS A 85 -9.24 -15.79 -16.95
N PRO A 86 -9.67 -17.04 -16.72
CA PRO A 86 -10.56 -17.39 -15.60
C PRO A 86 -9.87 -17.32 -14.22
N ASP A 87 -8.62 -16.89 -14.17
CA ASP A 87 -7.79 -16.93 -12.99
C ASP A 87 -8.19 -15.80 -12.02
N VAL A 88 -8.63 -16.22 -10.84
CA VAL A 88 -9.02 -15.40 -9.66
C VAL A 88 -7.92 -14.40 -9.21
N SER A 89 -6.74 -14.50 -9.81
CA SER A 89 -5.56 -13.69 -9.55
C SER A 89 -5.75 -12.20 -9.82
N LEU A 90 -6.55 -11.76 -10.80
CA LEU A 90 -6.76 -10.33 -11.07
C LEU A 90 -7.54 -9.64 -9.95
N ILE A 91 -8.59 -10.28 -9.44
CA ILE A 91 -9.38 -9.74 -8.32
C ILE A 91 -8.51 -9.71 -7.06
N LEU A 92 -7.76 -10.78 -6.80
CA LEU A 92 -6.82 -10.85 -5.67
C LEU A 92 -5.70 -9.81 -5.79
N LEU A 93 -5.16 -9.60 -6.99
CA LEU A 93 -4.11 -8.62 -7.27
C LEU A 93 -4.64 -7.19 -7.08
N LEU A 94 -5.84 -6.89 -7.55
CA LEU A 94 -6.48 -5.59 -7.35
C LEU A 94 -6.80 -5.36 -5.87
N LEU A 95 -7.38 -6.34 -5.17
CA LEU A 95 -7.61 -6.25 -3.72
C LEU A 95 -6.30 -6.04 -2.96
N PHE A 96 -5.24 -6.77 -3.32
CA PHE A 96 -3.93 -6.59 -2.72
C PHE A 96 -3.40 -5.19 -3.02
N TYR A 97 -3.46 -4.71 -4.26
CA TYR A 97 -3.02 -3.36 -4.61
C TYR A 97 -3.77 -2.28 -3.82
N TYR A 98 -5.10 -2.32 -3.77
CA TYR A 98 -5.92 -1.34 -3.04
C TYR A 98 -5.77 -1.42 -1.52
N ALA A 99 -5.56 -2.61 -0.95
CA ALA A 99 -5.29 -2.75 0.48
C ALA A 99 -3.86 -2.30 0.87
N ASN A 100 -2.96 -2.17 -0.11
CA ASN A 100 -1.55 -1.80 0.06
C ASN A 100 -1.21 -0.38 -0.40
N LEU A 101 -2.18 0.37 -0.93
CA LEU A 101 -2.10 1.78 -1.25
C LEU A 101 -2.62 2.63 -0.09
#